data_AF-A0A936RYY5-F1
#
_entry.id   AF-A0A936RYY5-F1
#
_cell.length_a   1.000
_cell.length_b   1.000
_cell.length_c   1.000
_cell.angle_alpha   90.00
_cell.angle_beta   90.00
_cell.angle_gamma   90.00
#
_symmetry.space_group_name_H-M   'P 1'
#
loop_
_entity.id
_entity.type
_entity.pdbx_description
1 polymer ?
#
loop_
_entity_poly.entity_id
_entity_poly.type
_entity_poly.pdbx_seq_one_letter_code
_entity_poly.pdbx_strand_id
1 'polypeptide(L)'
;MTVIGADKLEPLGFRDEESLLPFSARSFGGYRLLMEYFICPWRYLFLRLNGLREFLRGLSGDTFEINILFSQGDPGLAGAVKVFRLGTFLYAGRRTCISASF
;
A
#
# COMPACT_ATOMS: atom_id res chain seq x y z
N MET A 1 24.23 2.65 0.92
CA MET A 1 22.91 3.02 1.45
C MET A 1 22.18 3.77 0.34
N THR A 2 21.31 3.09 -0.40
CA THR A 2 20.57 3.69 -1.53
C THR A 2 19.34 4.37 -0.98
N VAL A 3 19.18 5.66 -1.24
CA VAL A 3 17.99 6.42 -0.84
C VAL A 3 17.00 6.40 -2.00
N ILE A 4 15.80 5.91 -1.75
CA ILE A 4 14.70 5.93 -2.71
C ILE A 4 13.88 7.19 -2.44
N GLY A 5 13.54 7.94 -3.48
CA GLY A 5 12.69 9.12 -3.38
C GLY A 5 11.27 8.76 -2.93
N ALA A 6 10.59 9.73 -2.29
CA ALA A 6 9.19 9.58 -1.92
C ALA A 6 8.26 9.39 -3.14
N ASP A 7 8.75 9.66 -4.37
CA ASP A 7 8.02 9.41 -5.63
C ASP A 7 7.67 7.93 -5.85
N LYS A 8 8.38 7.01 -5.18
CA LYS A 8 8.13 5.57 -5.28
C LYS A 8 7.08 5.05 -4.30
N LEU A 9 6.57 5.90 -3.42
CA LEU A 9 5.51 5.57 -2.47
C LEU A 9 4.18 6.04 -3.04
N GLU A 10 3.26 5.10 -3.27
CA GLU A 10 1.92 5.39 -3.75
C GLU A 10 0.86 4.92 -2.75
N PRO A 11 -0.14 5.74 -2.41
CA PRO A 11 -1.27 5.28 -1.61
C PRO A 11 -2.12 4.29 -2.41
N LEU A 12 -2.65 3.28 -1.72
CA LEU A 12 -3.53 2.26 -2.31
C LEU A 12 -5.00 2.54 -1.99
N GLY A 13 -5.89 2.12 -2.90
CA GLY A 13 -7.34 2.12 -2.69
C GLY A 13 -8.08 3.34 -3.21
N PHE A 14 -7.37 4.28 -3.83
CA PHE A 14 -7.96 5.49 -4.42
C PHE A 14 -8.27 5.35 -5.92
N ARG A 15 -7.61 4.43 -6.62
CA ARG A 15 -7.84 4.21 -8.06
C ARG A 15 -9.14 3.44 -8.28
N ASP A 16 -9.73 3.59 -9.46
CA ASP A 16 -11.00 2.95 -9.79
C ASP A 16 -10.86 1.44 -10.00
N GLU A 17 -9.71 0.99 -10.49
CA GLU A 17 -9.38 -0.43 -10.63
C GLU A 17 -9.21 -1.14 -9.28
N GLU A 18 -8.99 -0.36 -8.22
CA GLU A 18 -8.84 -0.81 -6.85
C GLU A 18 -10.19 -0.78 -6.10
N SER A 19 -11.30 -0.48 -6.78
CA SER A 19 -12.64 -0.45 -6.17
C SER A 19 -13.01 -1.78 -5.52
N LEU A 20 -13.48 -1.71 -4.27
CA LEU A 20 -13.95 -2.87 -3.52
C LEU A 20 -15.42 -3.15 -3.83
N LEU A 21 -16.21 -2.09 -4.03
CA LEU A 21 -17.64 -2.20 -4.27
C LEU A 21 -17.93 -2.05 -5.76
N PRO A 22 -18.91 -2.80 -6.30
CA PRO A 22 -19.39 -2.56 -7.65
C PRO A 22 -19.99 -1.16 -7.72
N PHE A 23 -19.37 -0.29 -8.51
CA PHE A 23 -19.79 1.09 -8.66
C PHE A 23 -20.12 1.36 -10.13
N SER A 24 -21.20 2.12 -10.38
CA SER A 24 -21.59 2.44 -11.75
C SER A 24 -20.73 3.61 -12.26
N ALA A 25 -20.23 3.53 -13.50
CA ALA A 25 -19.51 4.63 -14.14
C ALA A 25 -20.35 5.91 -14.32
N ARG A 26 -21.67 5.82 -14.09
CA ARG A 26 -22.60 6.97 -14.10
C ARG A 26 -22.68 7.69 -12.76
N SER A 27 -22.10 7.13 -11.71
CA SER A 27 -22.09 7.70 -10.38
C SER A 27 -20.79 8.48 -10.15
N PHE A 28 -20.83 9.53 -9.35
CA PHE A 28 -19.64 10.34 -9.06
C PHE A 28 -18.64 9.56 -8.21
N GLY A 29 -17.41 9.38 -8.68
CA GLY A 29 -16.38 8.56 -8.03
C GLY A 29 -16.07 8.94 -6.57
N GLY A 30 -16.27 10.21 -6.18
CA GLY A 30 -16.10 10.62 -4.78
C GLY A 30 -17.07 9.95 -3.81
N TYR A 31 -18.28 9.58 -4.26
CA TYR A 31 -19.25 8.86 -3.41
C TYR A 31 -18.77 7.44 -3.09
N ARG A 32 -18.08 6.79 -4.03
CA ARG A 32 -17.44 5.49 -3.79
C ARG A 32 -16.44 5.59 -2.64
N LEU A 33 -15.53 6.56 -2.67
CA LEU A 33 -14.49 6.71 -1.65
C LEU A 33 -15.09 6.93 -0.25
N LEU A 34 -16.13 7.75 -0.15
CA LEU A 34 -16.83 7.96 1.11
C LEU A 34 -17.47 6.68 1.62
N MET A 35 -18.19 5.95 0.77
CA MET A 35 -18.82 4.67 1.13
C MET A 35 -17.78 3.64 1.58
N GLU A 36 -16.70 3.50 0.83
CA GLU A 36 -15.62 2.58 1.13
C GLU A 36 -14.88 2.96 2.43
N TYR A 37 -14.72 4.25 2.72
CA TYR A 37 -14.16 4.74 3.98
C TYR A 37 -15.04 4.35 5.18
N PHE A 38 -16.36 4.48 5.06
CA PHE A 38 -17.28 4.08 6.14
C PHE A 38 -17.39 2.57 6.33
N ILE A 39 -17.20 1.78 5.28
CA ILE A 39 -17.29 0.32 5.34
C ILE A 39 -15.97 -0.33 5.76
N CYS A 40 -14.85 0.17 5.24
CA CYS A 40 -13.53 -0.42 5.46
C CYS A 40 -12.44 0.66 5.46
N PRO A 41 -12.30 1.46 6.53
CA PRO A 41 -11.36 2.57 6.56
C PRO A 41 -9.89 2.12 6.45
N TRP A 42 -9.58 0.93 6.95
CA TRP A 42 -8.22 0.35 6.98
C TRP A 42 -7.58 0.21 5.60
N ARG A 43 -8.39 0.13 4.53
CA ARG A 43 -7.88 0.01 3.16
C ARG A 43 -7.04 1.20 2.71
N TYR A 44 -7.27 2.37 3.31
CA TYR A 44 -6.56 3.61 2.99
C TYR A 44 -5.26 3.75 3.80
N LEU A 45 -4.94 2.76 4.64
CA LEU A 45 -3.70 2.68 5.40
C LEU A 45 -2.63 1.82 4.69
N PHE A 46 -2.89 1.40 3.45
CA PHE A 46 -1.93 0.65 2.64
C PHE A 46 -1.20 1.57 1.66
N LEU A 47 0.07 1.25 1.47
CA LEU A 47 0.98 1.94 0.55
C LEU A 47 1.69 0.91 -0.33
N ARG A 48 1.94 1.29 -1.58
CA ARG A 48 2.70 0.55 -2.57
C ARG A 48 4.10 1.14 -2.64
N LEU A 49 5.11 0.29 -2.46
CA LEU A 49 6.51 0.65 -2.70
C LEU A 49 6.91 0.15 -4.10
N ASN A 50 7.10 1.09 -5.02
CA ASN A 50 7.56 0.80 -6.37
C ASN A 50 9.10 0.74 -6.44
N GLY A 51 9.64 0.03 -7.43
CA GLY A 51 11.10 -0.04 -7.65
C GLY A 51 11.85 -1.03 -6.74
N LEU A 52 11.14 -1.77 -5.87
CA LEU A 52 11.78 -2.73 -4.97
C LEU A 52 12.41 -3.89 -5.75
N ARG A 53 11.82 -4.31 -6.86
CA ARG A 53 12.33 -5.42 -7.68
C ARG A 53 13.70 -5.13 -8.29
N GLU A 54 13.88 -3.92 -8.80
CA GLU A 54 15.14 -3.43 -9.35
C GLU A 54 16.22 -3.36 -8.27
N PHE A 55 15.84 -2.95 -7.06
CA PHE A 55 16.73 -2.92 -5.91
C PHE A 55 17.16 -4.33 -5.47
N LEU A 56 16.21 -5.28 -5.39
CA LEU A 56 16.48 -6.66 -4.99
C LEU A 56 17.35 -7.42 -5.99
N ARG A 57 17.26 -7.13 -7.29
CA ARG A 57 18.13 -7.75 -8.31
C ARG A 57 19.63 -7.49 -8.08
N GLY A 58 19.97 -6.37 -7.45
CA GLY A 58 21.36 -6.01 -7.15
C GLY A 58 21.89 -6.55 -5.82
N LEU A 59 21.05 -7.22 -5.03
CA LEU A 59 21.40 -7.73 -3.71
C LEU A 59 21.72 -9.22 -3.77
N SER A 60 22.92 -9.59 -3.29
CA SER A 60 23.39 -10.97 -3.22
C SER A 60 23.05 -11.68 -1.90
N GLY A 61 22.14 -11.11 -1.10
CA GLY A 61 21.78 -11.59 0.23
C GLY A 61 20.32 -12.05 0.33
N ASP A 62 20.04 -12.88 1.34
CA ASP A 62 18.71 -13.38 1.68
C ASP A 62 17.92 -12.44 2.61
N THR A 63 18.62 -11.50 3.25
CA THR A 63 18.06 -10.56 4.23
C THR A 63 18.35 -9.12 3.80
N PHE A 64 17.31 -8.28 3.83
CA PHE A 64 17.42 -6.85 3.62
C PHE A 64 16.50 -6.10 4.59
N GLU A 65 16.84 -4.85 4.88
CA GLU A 65 16.09 -3.99 5.80
C GLU A 65 15.57 -2.77 5.04
N ILE A 66 14.30 -2.41 5.26
CA ILE A 66 13.69 -1.19 4.71
C ILE A 66 13.50 -0.20 5.86
N ASN A 67 14.14 0.95 5.74
CA ASN A 67 13.98 2.06 6.68
C ASN A 67 13.15 3.17 6.03
N ILE A 68 11.97 3.47 6.61
CA ILE A 68 11.11 4.57 6.16
C ILE A 68 11.37 5.77 7.07
N LEU A 69 11.95 6.82 6.50
CA LEU A 69 12.30 8.04 7.22
C LEU A 69 11.17 9.07 7.08
N PHE A 70 10.69 9.58 8.20
CA PHE A 70 9.71 10.66 8.24
C PHE A 70 10.42 11.99 8.47
N SER A 71 9.99 13.04 7.78
CA SER A 71 10.53 14.40 7.94
C SER A 71 10.19 15.02 9.30
N GLN A 72 9.14 14.52 9.95
CA GLN A 72 8.71 14.94 11.28
C GLN A 72 8.61 13.73 12.19
N GLY A 73 9.15 13.88 13.41
CA GLY A 73 8.98 12.88 14.45
C GLY A 73 7.57 12.97 15.03
N ASP A 74 6.82 11.87 14.97
CA ASP A 74 5.52 11.75 15.62
C ASP A 74 5.68 10.93 16.92
N PRO A 75 5.34 11.50 18.10
CA PRO A 75 5.47 10.80 19.38
C PRO A 75 4.55 9.59 19.52
N GLY A 76 3.45 9.52 18.75
CA GLY A 76 2.59 8.34 18.65
C GLY A 76 3.22 7.21 17.83
N LEU A 77 4.13 7.51 16.90
CA LEU A 77 4.83 6.51 16.10
C LEU A 77 5.89 5.74 16.91
N ALA A 78 6.51 6.39 17.89
CA ALA A 78 7.53 5.77 18.76
C ALA A 78 6.99 4.54 19.52
N GLY A 79 5.68 4.53 19.86
CA GLY A 79 5.00 3.40 20.50
C GLY A 79 4.33 2.42 19.53
N ALA A 80 4.22 2.78 18.25
CA ALA A 80 3.48 2.02 17.23
C ALA A 80 4.40 1.13 16.35
N VAL A 81 5.71 1.11 16.61
CA VAL A 81 6.67 0.28 15.87
C VAL A 81 6.38 -1.19 16.12
N LYS A 82 5.63 -1.81 15.20
CA LYS A 82 5.37 -3.24 15.17
C LYS A 82 6.26 -3.89 14.10
N VAL A 83 6.78 -5.06 14.42
CA VAL A 83 7.39 -5.95 13.44
C VAL A 83 6.29 -6.39 12.47
N PHE A 84 6.25 -5.76 11.30
CA PHE A 84 5.34 -6.14 10.23
C PHE A 84 5.88 -7.42 9.58
N ARG A 85 5.23 -8.54 9.88
CA ARG A 85 5.41 -9.76 9.09
C ARG A 85 4.60 -9.60 7.80
N LEU A 86 5.30 -9.50 6.67
CA LEU A 86 4.68 -9.47 5.34
C LEU A 86 3.85 -10.74 5.15
N GLY A 87 2.54 -10.60 5.26
CA GLY A 87 1.56 -11.63 4.90
C GLY A 87 0.96 -11.31 3.53
N THR A 88 0.70 -12.32 2.72
CA THR A 88 -0.08 -12.15 1.49
C THR A 88 -1.53 -11.90 1.88
N PHE A 89 -1.96 -10.64 1.87
CA PHE A 89 -3.37 -10.28 2.07
C PHE A 89 -4.13 -10.50 0.75
N LEU A 90 -4.79 -11.65 0.64
CA LEU A 90 -5.73 -11.91 -0.46
C LEU A 90 -7.08 -11.26 -0.12
N TYR A 91 -7.35 -10.09 -0.69
CA TYR A 91 -8.71 -9.53 -0.70
C TYR A 91 -9.52 -10.25 -1.78
N ALA A 92 -10.24 -11.30 -1.39
CA ALA A 92 -11.07 -12.09 -2.30
C ALA A 92 -12.41 -11.39 -2.59
N GLY A 93 -12.37 -10.37 -3.46
CA GLY A 93 -13.54 -9.82 -4.15
C GLY A 93 -13.55 -10.33 -5.59
N ARG A 94 -14.61 -11.05 -5.98
CA ARG A 94 -14.73 -11.70 -7.30
C ARG A 94 -14.36 -10.76 -8.46
N ARG A 95 -13.26 -11.10 -9.17
CA ARG A 95 -12.76 -10.59 -10.49
C ARG A 95 -11.63 -9.54 -10.55
N THR A 96 -10.76 -9.43 -9.57
CA THR A 96 -9.47 -8.75 -9.77
C THR A 96 -8.34 -9.45 -9.04
N CYS A 97 -7.61 -10.31 -9.76
CA CYS A 97 -6.34 -10.87 -9.29
C CYS A 97 -5.32 -9.72 -9.21
N ILE A 98 -5.13 -9.13 -8.03
CA ILE A 98 -3.96 -8.27 -7.79
C ILE A 98 -2.83 -9.22 -7.42
N SER A 99 -2.06 -9.67 -8.42
CA SER A 99 -0.84 -10.42 -8.19
C SER A 99 0.19 -9.51 -7.52
N ALA A 100 0.52 -9.79 -6.27
CA ALA A 100 1.78 -9.36 -5.70
C ALA A 100 2.88 -10.26 -6.30
N SER A 101 3.40 -9.87 -7.45
CA SER A 101 4.61 -10.49 -8.01
C SER A 101 5.82 -9.96 -7.24
N PHE A 102 6.53 -10.85 -6.55
CA PHE A 102 7.91 -10.62 -6.12
C PHE A 102 8.82 -10.51 -7.36
#